data_AF-B4H9U1-F1
#
_entry.id   AF-B4H9U1-F1
#
_cell.length_a   1.000
_cell.length_b   1.000
_cell.length_c   1.000
_cell.angle_alpha   90.00
_cell.angle_beta   90.00
_cell.angle_gamma   90.00
#
_symmetry.space_group_name_H-M   'P 1'
#
loop_
_entity.id
_entity.type
_entity.pdbx_description
1 polymer ?
#
loop_
_entity_poly.entity_id
_entity_poly.type
_entity_poly.pdbx_seq_one_letter_code
_entity_poly.pdbx_strand_id
1 'polypeptide(L)'
;MVLKLLRASRTPLICAFGTMALFLVTHQLLVLLSLDGRPSSAKSSDIPSHERLLKQSAVPEILRLDIDRPVVVAPDAIESSSPLDLEDLLHQNAKHYWAYGSRRSHQCAPYPRYEDLVFKNGDFQWVTQGNLSYFLYNAYYDRRPASPEVMVLAMVTTITGPYPQAFCQFWYADSGQPDLVSVTDTKLGRMVSLVFGNRCAPARNALIVVNSQVPERPLDSNLHTGVCVKFLSFPDRDISERMVEWLELLRLLGVERVVAFDIGELTANTSRTLAHYTDVDGLLQLRPHRLLDELPEHWDLRARLTEVLMYNDCLYRNMYEFDYLGVFDVDEVIMPLGKLLNYKMQLKELLTIDVNCSARTSFCFRNVYFPKELAPDPLLPQQFYMLSHVTRVADHLDANSAIKCLHNPNYVTLTHNHFPLHWRASCGAMDVPVRTGQMQHYRHVDDLETLTHPTPVRDDNILRFRRQLLRNSLDVHRTLGWT
;
A
#
# COMPACT_ATOMS: atom_id res chain seq x y z
N MET A 1 -18.10 18.33 -30.23
CA MET A 1 -18.93 17.73 -31.30
C MET A 1 -19.96 16.82 -30.64
N VAL A 2 -21.10 17.42 -30.32
CA VAL A 2 -22.32 16.78 -29.81
C VAL A 2 -22.95 15.99 -30.95
N LEU A 3 -23.13 14.67 -30.81
CA LEU A 3 -24.18 13.86 -31.45
C LEU A 3 -23.86 12.37 -31.34
N LYS A 4 -24.50 11.68 -30.38
CA LYS A 4 -25.15 10.35 -30.51
C LYS A 4 -25.48 9.76 -29.14
N LEU A 5 -26.41 10.40 -28.44
CA LEU A 5 -27.18 9.80 -27.35
C LEU A 5 -28.58 10.40 -27.46
N LEU A 6 -29.47 9.73 -28.20
CA LEU A 6 -30.94 9.89 -28.16
C LEU A 6 -31.55 8.91 -29.17
N ARG A 7 -31.78 7.66 -28.74
CA ARG A 7 -32.83 6.76 -29.25
C ARG A 7 -32.87 5.49 -28.40
N ALA A 8 -33.81 5.48 -27.44
CA ALA A 8 -34.59 4.33 -26.98
C ALA A 8 -35.04 4.52 -25.52
N SER A 9 -36.01 5.42 -25.31
CA SER A 9 -36.93 5.32 -24.18
C SER A 9 -38.24 4.79 -24.73
N ARG A 10 -38.62 3.58 -24.30
CA ARG A 10 -40.01 3.19 -23.99
C ARG A 10 -39.98 1.78 -23.36
N THR A 11 -40.43 1.72 -22.10
CA THR A 11 -40.74 0.53 -21.27
C THR A 11 -39.54 -0.34 -20.81
N PRO A 12 -39.26 -0.43 -19.49
CA PRO A 12 -40.19 -0.94 -18.49
C PRO A 12 -40.12 -0.19 -17.13
N LEU A 13 -41.06 0.73 -16.87
CA LEU A 13 -41.30 1.29 -15.53
C LEU A 13 -42.38 0.52 -14.73
N ILE A 14 -42.93 -0.55 -15.30
CA ILE A 14 -44.05 -1.32 -14.70
C ILE A 14 -43.54 -2.56 -13.92
N CYS A 15 -42.32 -3.05 -14.19
CA CYS A 15 -41.76 -4.19 -13.45
C CYS A 15 -41.08 -3.81 -12.12
N ALA A 16 -40.64 -2.56 -11.94
CA ALA A 16 -39.95 -2.12 -10.72
C ALA A 16 -40.90 -1.84 -9.55
N PHE A 17 -42.15 -1.44 -9.83
CA PHE A 17 -43.15 -1.21 -8.78
C PHE A 17 -43.82 -2.50 -8.27
N GLY A 18 -43.87 -3.56 -9.11
CA GLY A 18 -44.42 -4.86 -8.72
C GLY A 18 -43.53 -5.67 -7.75
N THR A 19 -42.21 -5.53 -7.86
CA THR A 19 -41.25 -6.26 -7.00
C THR A 19 -41.11 -5.65 -5.62
N MET A 20 -41.26 -4.32 -5.49
CA MET A 20 -41.21 -3.62 -4.20
C MET A 20 -42.43 -3.93 -3.31
N ALA A 21 -43.62 -4.10 -3.90
CA ALA A 21 -44.83 -4.45 -3.16
C ALA A 21 -44.79 -5.88 -2.62
N LEU A 22 -44.20 -6.82 -3.36
CA LEU A 22 -44.08 -8.22 -2.93
C LEU A 22 -43.07 -8.39 -1.78
N PHE A 23 -42.00 -7.58 -1.75
CA PHE A 23 -40.99 -7.58 -0.68
C PHE A 23 -41.51 -7.01 0.64
N LEU A 24 -42.40 -6.01 0.58
CA LEU A 24 -43.02 -5.43 1.78
C LEU A 24 -44.02 -6.39 2.45
N VAL A 25 -44.72 -7.20 1.66
CA VAL A 25 -45.67 -8.21 2.16
C VAL A 25 -44.93 -9.41 2.77
N THR A 26 -43.81 -9.86 2.17
CA THR A 26 -43.03 -10.98 2.73
C THR A 26 -42.26 -10.61 3.99
N HIS A 27 -41.79 -9.35 4.10
CA HIS A 27 -41.13 -8.86 5.31
C HIS A 27 -42.10 -8.69 6.49
N GLN A 28 -43.36 -8.29 6.25
CA GLN A 28 -44.37 -8.21 7.31
C GLN A 28 -44.84 -9.59 7.80
N LEU A 29 -44.87 -10.60 6.92
CA LEU A 29 -45.18 -11.98 7.33
C LEU A 29 -44.06 -12.67 8.12
N LEU A 30 -42.78 -12.34 7.87
CA LEU A 30 -41.66 -12.90 8.64
C LEU A 30 -41.57 -12.33 10.06
N VAL A 31 -41.94 -11.06 10.25
CA VAL A 31 -41.93 -10.41 11.57
C VAL A 31 -43.06 -10.93 12.47
N LEU A 32 -44.17 -11.41 11.89
CA LEU A 32 -45.27 -12.04 12.62
C LEU A 32 -44.98 -13.49 13.05
N LEU A 33 -43.98 -14.16 12.45
CA LEU A 33 -43.60 -15.54 12.75
C LEU A 33 -42.43 -15.67 13.75
N SER A 34 -41.89 -14.56 14.24
CA SER A 34 -40.75 -14.54 15.19
C SER A 34 -41.13 -14.15 16.62
N LEU A 35 -42.43 -14.14 16.94
CA LEU A 35 -42.96 -13.90 18.28
C LEU A 35 -43.48 -15.21 18.88
N ASP A 36 -42.57 -16.09 19.30
CA ASP A 36 -42.85 -17.05 20.38
C ASP A 36 -41.55 -17.64 20.94
N GLY A 37 -41.33 -17.51 22.26
CA GLY A 37 -40.38 -18.32 23.03
C GLY A 37 -39.28 -17.57 23.81
N ARG A 38 -39.48 -17.45 25.13
CA ARG A 38 -38.67 -16.76 26.15
C ARG A 38 -37.43 -17.56 26.69
N PRO A 39 -36.57 -16.94 27.55
CA PRO A 39 -35.17 -17.33 27.81
C PRO A 39 -34.87 -17.95 29.20
N SER A 40 -33.64 -18.43 29.40
CA SER A 40 -32.97 -18.69 30.71
C SER A 40 -31.43 -18.58 30.51
N SER A 41 -30.66 -17.66 31.10
CA SER A 41 -30.36 -17.28 32.50
C SER A 41 -29.32 -18.14 33.23
N ALA A 42 -28.30 -17.42 33.75
CA ALA A 42 -27.37 -17.65 34.87
C ALA A 42 -25.93 -18.05 34.49
N LYS A 43 -24.82 -17.40 34.86
CA LYS A 43 -24.33 -16.46 35.92
C LYS A 43 -23.22 -17.14 36.77
N SER A 44 -22.30 -16.28 37.24
CA SER A 44 -21.28 -16.44 38.30
C SER A 44 -19.90 -16.93 37.83
N SER A 45 -18.77 -16.44 38.31
CA SER A 45 -18.50 -15.46 39.39
C SER A 45 -17.04 -15.01 39.38
N ASP A 46 -16.86 -13.86 40.01
CA ASP A 46 -15.73 -12.96 40.22
C ASP A 46 -14.71 -13.35 41.33
N ILE A 47 -13.46 -12.81 41.19
CA ILE A 47 -12.54 -12.23 42.23
C ILE A 47 -11.69 -13.22 43.12
N PRO A 48 -10.49 -12.88 43.70
CA PRO A 48 -9.56 -11.71 43.59
C PRO A 48 -8.03 -12.03 43.39
N SER A 49 -7.32 -10.94 43.10
CA SER A 49 -5.90 -10.58 43.30
C SER A 49 -5.17 -10.97 44.60
N HIS A 50 -3.82 -11.03 44.57
CA HIS A 50 -2.97 -10.43 45.62
C HIS A 50 -1.53 -10.11 45.17
N GLU A 51 -1.03 -8.98 45.66
CA GLU A 51 0.26 -8.30 45.44
C GLU A 51 1.47 -8.85 46.24
N ARG A 52 2.68 -8.61 45.68
CA ARG A 52 3.97 -8.15 46.26
C ARG A 52 4.58 -8.76 47.54
N LEU A 53 5.91 -8.98 47.49
CA LEU A 53 7.00 -8.39 48.33
C LEU A 53 8.30 -9.24 48.14
N LEU A 54 9.35 -8.78 47.44
CA LEU A 54 10.51 -7.97 47.85
C LEU A 54 11.50 -8.59 48.87
N LYS A 55 12.76 -8.71 48.39
CA LYS A 55 14.08 -8.41 49.02
C LYS A 55 14.99 -9.54 49.56
N GLN A 56 16.19 -9.55 48.95
CA GLN A 56 17.57 -9.61 49.54
C GLN A 56 17.97 -10.94 50.21
N SER A 57 19.18 -11.49 50.10
CA SER A 57 20.51 -10.90 49.98
C SER A 57 21.58 -11.96 49.63
N ALA A 58 22.71 -11.47 49.09
CA ALA A 58 24.11 -11.89 49.28
C ALA A 58 24.67 -13.22 48.71
N VAL A 59 25.71 -12.99 47.90
CA VAL A 59 26.71 -13.88 47.28
C VAL A 59 27.79 -14.28 48.30
N PRO A 60 28.47 -15.43 48.10
CA PRO A 60 29.93 -15.43 48.20
C PRO A 60 30.66 -16.07 46.98
N GLU A 61 31.61 -15.29 46.43
CA GLU A 61 32.94 -15.59 45.87
C GLU A 61 33.25 -17.04 45.39
N ILE A 62 33.33 -17.30 44.09
CA ILE A 62 34.49 -17.21 43.15
C ILE A 62 35.70 -18.09 43.54
N LEU A 63 35.89 -19.18 42.78
CA LEU A 63 37.19 -19.80 42.53
C LEU A 63 37.53 -19.56 41.05
N ARG A 64 38.61 -18.81 40.80
CA ARG A 64 39.17 -18.50 39.48
C ARG A 64 40.00 -19.68 38.96
N LEU A 65 39.83 -20.01 37.67
CA LEU A 65 40.84 -20.71 36.86
C LEU A 65 40.99 -19.94 35.55
N ASP A 66 42.24 -19.62 35.21
CA ASP A 66 42.66 -18.68 34.18
C ASP A 66 42.49 -19.22 32.75
N ILE A 67 41.71 -18.46 31.98
CA ILE A 67 41.99 -17.87 30.65
C ILE A 67 42.90 -18.69 29.72
N ASP A 68 42.26 -19.43 28.80
CA ASP A 68 42.70 -19.48 27.41
C ASP A 68 41.82 -18.53 26.57
N ARG A 69 42.46 -17.84 25.62
CA ARG A 69 41.93 -16.69 24.86
C ARG A 69 40.56 -16.96 24.21
N PRO A 70 39.65 -15.96 24.16
CA PRO A 70 38.44 -16.08 23.37
C PRO A 70 38.80 -16.15 21.88
N VAL A 71 38.55 -17.30 21.26
CA VAL A 71 38.38 -17.37 19.81
C VAL A 71 37.15 -16.52 19.50
N VAL A 72 37.38 -15.43 18.76
CA VAL A 72 36.33 -14.66 18.11
C VAL A 72 35.66 -15.59 17.11
N VAL A 73 34.58 -16.24 17.52
CA VAL A 73 33.61 -16.80 16.58
C VAL A 73 32.79 -15.62 16.13
N ALA A 74 33.03 -15.21 14.88
CA ALA A 74 32.24 -14.20 14.20
C ALA A 74 30.74 -14.57 14.28
N PRO A 75 29.85 -13.57 14.34
CA PRO A 75 28.42 -13.84 14.34
C PRO A 75 28.04 -14.46 12.99
N ASP A 76 27.68 -15.74 12.97
CA ASP A 76 26.78 -16.28 11.94
C ASP A 76 25.39 -15.71 12.21
N ALA A 77 25.27 -14.40 11.98
CA ALA A 77 24.01 -13.76 11.68
C ALA A 77 23.63 -14.26 10.28
N ILE A 78 22.60 -15.10 10.26
CA ILE A 78 21.92 -15.59 9.06
C ILE A 78 21.74 -14.41 8.11
N GLU A 79 22.25 -14.62 6.90
CA GLU A 79 22.51 -13.64 5.86
C GLU A 79 21.37 -12.63 5.67
N SER A 80 21.76 -11.37 5.73
CA SER A 80 21.06 -10.26 5.10
C SER A 80 20.70 -10.63 3.66
N SER A 81 19.41 -10.56 3.35
CA SER A 81 18.81 -10.83 2.06
C SER A 81 19.49 -10.06 0.92
N SER A 82 20.40 -10.71 0.19
CA SER A 82 20.49 -10.47 -1.24
C SER A 82 19.14 -10.86 -1.86
N PRO A 83 18.63 -10.15 -2.89
CA PRO A 83 17.48 -10.64 -3.63
C PRO A 83 17.81 -12.05 -4.11
N LEU A 84 16.95 -13.02 -3.77
CA LEU A 84 17.05 -14.35 -4.34
C LEU A 84 17.03 -14.21 -5.86
N ASP A 85 18.15 -14.50 -6.52
CA ASP A 85 18.21 -14.50 -7.97
C ASP A 85 17.37 -15.69 -8.46
N LEU A 86 16.28 -15.37 -9.17
CA LEU A 86 15.36 -16.35 -9.70
C LEU A 86 16.06 -17.29 -10.68
N GLU A 87 17.01 -16.78 -11.47
CA GLU A 87 17.78 -17.57 -12.42
C GLU A 87 18.61 -18.63 -11.68
N ASP A 88 19.40 -18.19 -10.70
CA ASP A 88 20.20 -19.08 -9.86
C ASP A 88 19.32 -20.09 -9.13
N LEU A 89 18.20 -19.66 -8.57
CA LEU A 89 17.26 -20.52 -7.85
C LEU A 89 16.71 -21.63 -8.76
N LEU A 90 16.26 -21.29 -9.96
CA LEU A 90 15.70 -22.27 -10.91
C LEU A 90 16.79 -23.20 -11.44
N HIS A 91 17.98 -22.69 -11.77
CA HIS A 91 19.10 -23.52 -12.25
C HIS A 91 19.64 -24.47 -11.18
N GLN A 92 19.78 -24.02 -9.93
CA GLN A 92 20.23 -24.86 -8.82
C GLN A 92 19.24 -26.00 -8.56
N ASN A 93 17.95 -25.69 -8.57
CA ASN A 93 16.90 -26.68 -8.34
C ASN A 93 16.74 -27.63 -9.54
N ALA A 94 16.89 -27.16 -10.78
CA ALA A 94 16.82 -28.02 -11.98
C ALA A 94 17.90 -29.12 -12.01
N LYS A 95 19.10 -28.85 -11.46
CA LYS A 95 20.22 -29.81 -11.40
C LYS A 95 19.94 -31.05 -10.55
N HIS A 96 18.95 -31.01 -9.66
CA HIS A 96 18.64 -32.09 -8.70
C HIS A 96 17.77 -33.23 -9.29
N TYR A 97 17.83 -33.49 -10.60
CA TYR A 97 17.06 -34.53 -11.34
C TYR A 97 15.54 -34.30 -11.44
N TRP A 98 15.07 -33.04 -11.40
CA TRP A 98 13.62 -32.71 -11.38
C TRP A 98 13.01 -32.34 -12.74
N ALA A 99 13.84 -32.22 -13.79
CA ALA A 99 13.41 -31.82 -15.14
C ALA A 99 12.82 -32.97 -15.99
N TYR A 100 13.01 -34.23 -15.58
CA TYR A 100 12.39 -35.39 -16.23
C TYR A 100 11.35 -35.96 -15.28
N GLY A 101 10.07 -35.74 -15.61
CA GLY A 101 8.96 -36.29 -14.87
C GLY A 101 9.19 -37.78 -14.56
N SER A 102 9.19 -38.13 -13.28
CA SER A 102 9.16 -39.52 -12.82
C SER A 102 7.98 -40.22 -13.47
N ARG A 103 8.22 -41.42 -14.01
CA ARG A 103 7.22 -42.32 -14.60
C ARG A 103 6.12 -42.78 -13.61
N ARG A 104 6.06 -42.23 -12.39
CA ARG A 104 5.03 -42.55 -11.39
C ARG A 104 3.84 -41.62 -11.59
N SER A 105 2.63 -42.19 -11.63
CA SER A 105 1.34 -41.54 -11.93
C SER A 105 0.88 -40.41 -10.99
N HIS A 106 1.77 -39.87 -10.15
CA HIS A 106 1.47 -38.90 -9.10
C HIS A 106 2.17 -37.55 -9.29
N GLN A 107 2.98 -37.35 -10.34
CA GLN A 107 3.63 -36.06 -10.58
C GLN A 107 2.71 -35.09 -11.31
N CYS A 108 2.45 -33.94 -10.70
CA CYS A 108 1.68 -32.83 -11.26
C CYS A 108 2.66 -31.74 -11.71
N ALA A 109 2.70 -31.47 -13.03
CA ALA A 109 3.58 -30.55 -13.77
C ALA A 109 5.11 -30.66 -13.51
N PRO A 110 5.97 -30.55 -14.55
CA PRO A 110 7.42 -30.46 -14.33
C PRO A 110 7.79 -29.16 -13.60
N TYR A 111 8.90 -29.19 -12.85
CA TYR A 111 9.48 -28.00 -12.23
C TYR A 111 9.77 -26.91 -13.28
N PRO A 112 9.44 -25.62 -13.03
CA PRO A 112 9.64 -24.55 -14.00
C PRO A 112 11.12 -24.40 -14.33
N ARG A 113 11.43 -24.30 -15.61
CA ARG A 113 12.78 -24.01 -16.08
C ARG A 113 12.88 -22.53 -16.41
N TYR A 114 14.02 -21.91 -16.09
CA TYR A 114 14.21 -20.48 -16.35
C TYR A 114 14.07 -20.15 -17.84
N GLU A 115 14.51 -21.07 -18.70
CA GLU A 115 14.47 -20.96 -20.15
C GLU A 115 13.05 -21.02 -20.74
N ASP A 116 12.07 -21.51 -19.95
CA ASP A 116 10.65 -21.54 -20.35
C ASP A 116 9.90 -20.27 -19.92
N LEU A 117 10.53 -19.41 -19.13
CA LEU A 117 9.94 -18.15 -18.67
C LEU A 117 10.17 -17.05 -19.71
N VAL A 118 9.16 -16.20 -19.90
CA VAL A 118 9.27 -15.03 -20.78
C VAL A 118 9.17 -13.77 -19.95
N PHE A 119 10.18 -12.92 -20.01
CA PHE A 119 10.23 -11.63 -19.34
C PHE A 119 9.99 -10.50 -20.34
N LYS A 120 9.20 -9.51 -19.96
CA LYS A 120 9.05 -8.26 -20.74
C LYS A 120 10.11 -7.24 -20.38
N ASN A 121 10.45 -7.23 -19.10
CA ASN A 121 11.56 -6.48 -18.53
C ASN A 121 11.92 -7.15 -17.19
N GLY A 122 12.76 -6.51 -16.37
CA GLY A 122 13.15 -7.05 -15.06
C GLY A 122 12.03 -7.16 -14.03
N ASP A 123 10.89 -6.51 -14.26
CA ASP A 123 9.76 -6.44 -13.33
C ASP A 123 8.60 -7.37 -13.70
N PHE A 124 8.47 -7.78 -14.97
CA PHE A 124 7.28 -8.48 -15.46
C PHE A 124 7.61 -9.79 -16.18
N GLN A 125 7.03 -10.88 -15.68
CA GLN A 125 6.88 -12.14 -16.39
C GLN A 125 5.60 -12.12 -17.24
N TRP A 126 5.64 -12.70 -18.43
CA TRP A 126 4.54 -12.68 -19.37
C TRP A 126 4.07 -14.08 -19.75
N VAL A 127 2.77 -14.29 -19.63
CA VAL A 127 2.11 -15.51 -20.05
C VAL A 127 0.87 -15.20 -20.87
N THR A 128 0.60 -16.03 -21.87
CA THR A 128 -0.59 -15.93 -22.72
C THR A 128 -1.52 -17.11 -22.51
N GLN A 129 -2.81 -16.84 -22.55
CA GLN A 129 -3.85 -17.86 -22.54
C GLN A 129 -4.96 -17.44 -23.51
N GLY A 130 -5.00 -18.08 -24.68
CA GLY A 130 -5.88 -17.64 -25.77
C GLY A 130 -5.52 -16.24 -26.25
N ASN A 131 -6.48 -15.32 -26.21
CA ASN A 131 -6.30 -13.90 -26.56
C ASN A 131 -5.89 -13.01 -25.37
N LEU A 132 -5.73 -13.58 -24.18
CA LEU A 132 -5.36 -12.86 -22.97
C LEU A 132 -3.85 -12.89 -22.78
N SER A 133 -3.27 -11.73 -22.46
CA SER A 133 -1.91 -11.63 -21.93
C SER A 133 -1.98 -11.22 -20.46
N TYR A 134 -1.18 -11.90 -19.64
CA TYR A 134 -0.98 -11.60 -18.24
C TYR A 134 0.46 -11.14 -18.05
N PHE A 135 0.62 -9.93 -17.52
CA PHE A 135 1.89 -9.36 -17.10
C PHE A 135 1.97 -9.52 -15.57
N LEU A 136 2.62 -10.60 -15.14
CA LEU A 136 2.78 -10.97 -13.75
C LEU A 136 3.91 -10.16 -13.14
N TYR A 137 3.62 -9.41 -12.07
CA TYR A 137 4.58 -8.51 -11.44
C TYR A 137 5.24 -9.12 -10.22
N ASN A 138 4.45 -9.55 -9.24
CA ASN A 138 4.99 -10.14 -8.01
C ASN A 138 3.96 -10.97 -7.25
N ALA A 139 4.42 -11.73 -6.25
CA ALA A 139 3.59 -12.50 -5.34
C ALA A 139 3.94 -12.19 -3.87
N TYR A 140 2.94 -12.13 -3.00
CA TYR A 140 3.11 -11.75 -1.59
C TYR A 140 2.41 -12.71 -0.66
N TYR A 141 3.03 -13.02 0.47
CA TYR A 141 2.43 -13.84 1.50
C TYR A 141 1.59 -13.00 2.47
N ASP A 142 0.30 -13.28 2.51
CA ASP A 142 -0.68 -12.55 3.29
C ASP A 142 -1.20 -13.41 4.46
N ARG A 143 -0.84 -13.00 5.68
CA ARG A 143 -1.15 -13.66 6.96
C ARG A 143 -2.30 -13.00 7.72
N ARG A 144 -2.87 -11.92 7.18
CA ARG A 144 -4.00 -11.22 7.80
C ARG A 144 -5.29 -12.08 7.83
N PRO A 145 -5.62 -12.94 6.84
CA PRO A 145 -6.77 -13.84 6.95
C PRO A 145 -6.47 -15.03 7.87
N ALA A 146 -7.53 -15.71 8.33
CA ALA A 146 -7.41 -16.88 9.23
C ALA A 146 -6.60 -18.04 8.62
N SER A 147 -6.73 -18.22 7.30
CA SER A 147 -5.86 -19.11 6.51
C SER A 147 -4.97 -18.23 5.65
N PRO A 148 -3.64 -18.25 5.81
CA PRO A 148 -2.75 -17.42 5.01
C PRO A 148 -2.88 -17.68 3.51
N GLU A 149 -2.71 -16.63 2.72
CA GLU A 149 -2.91 -16.63 1.26
C GLU A 149 -1.66 -16.13 0.53
N VAL A 150 -1.56 -16.44 -0.76
CA VAL A 150 -0.57 -15.82 -1.65
C VAL A 150 -1.28 -14.93 -2.65
N MET A 151 -0.97 -13.63 -2.60
CA MET A 151 -1.54 -12.60 -3.45
C MET A 151 -0.63 -12.38 -4.65
N VAL A 152 -1.16 -12.57 -5.87
CA VAL A 152 -0.42 -12.34 -7.12
C VAL A 152 -0.89 -11.02 -7.73
N LEU A 153 0.04 -10.07 -7.92
CA LEU A 153 -0.22 -8.84 -8.65
C LEU A 153 0.08 -9.04 -10.13
N ALA A 154 -0.90 -8.73 -10.98
CA ALA A 154 -0.79 -8.87 -12.42
C ALA A 154 -1.60 -7.81 -13.15
N MET A 155 -1.15 -7.41 -14.34
CA MET A 155 -1.96 -6.68 -15.32
C MET A 155 -2.47 -7.65 -16.39
N VAL A 156 -3.70 -7.44 -16.86
CA VAL A 156 -4.34 -8.29 -17.87
C VAL A 156 -4.86 -7.41 -19.01
N THR A 157 -4.74 -7.88 -20.26
CA THR A 157 -5.09 -7.10 -21.47
C THR A 157 -6.57 -6.78 -21.65
N THR A 158 -7.46 -7.31 -20.82
CA THR A 158 -8.89 -6.98 -20.85
C THR A 158 -9.48 -6.98 -19.45
N ILE A 159 -10.54 -6.19 -19.27
CA ILE A 159 -11.37 -6.11 -18.06
C ILE A 159 -12.72 -6.85 -18.21
N THR A 160 -13.08 -7.29 -19.43
CA THR A 160 -14.43 -7.79 -19.74
C THR A 160 -14.54 -9.32 -19.80
N GLY A 161 -13.44 -10.05 -19.64
CA GLY A 161 -13.43 -11.52 -19.70
C GLY A 161 -13.93 -12.09 -21.04
N PRO A 162 -14.24 -13.40 -21.09
CA PRO A 162 -14.16 -14.38 -20.00
C PRO A 162 -12.71 -14.69 -19.62
N TYR A 163 -12.44 -14.83 -18.31
CA TYR A 163 -11.13 -15.28 -17.83
C TYR A 163 -11.13 -16.81 -17.66
N PRO A 164 -10.12 -17.51 -18.17
CA PRO A 164 -9.96 -18.94 -17.97
C PRO A 164 -9.75 -19.23 -16.48
N GLN A 165 -10.17 -20.42 -16.05
CA GLN A 165 -9.85 -20.88 -14.70
C GLN A 165 -8.34 -20.94 -14.51
N ALA A 166 -7.86 -20.32 -13.44
CA ALA A 166 -6.45 -20.25 -13.09
C ALA A 166 -6.19 -20.99 -11.77
N PHE A 167 -4.98 -21.54 -11.64
CA PHE A 167 -4.53 -22.27 -10.46
C PHE A 167 -3.13 -21.81 -10.07
N CYS A 168 -2.82 -21.83 -8.78
CA CYS A 168 -1.48 -21.59 -8.26
C CYS A 168 -0.78 -22.94 -7.99
N GLN A 169 0.41 -23.13 -8.56
CA GLN A 169 1.34 -24.20 -8.18
C GLN A 169 2.39 -23.60 -7.22
N PHE A 170 2.58 -24.21 -6.06
CA PHE A 170 3.54 -23.75 -5.05
C PHE A 170 4.80 -24.60 -5.06
N TRP A 171 5.96 -23.95 -5.07
CA TRP A 171 7.27 -24.61 -5.09
C TRP A 171 8.01 -24.37 -3.77
N TYR A 172 8.52 -25.44 -3.16
CA TYR A 172 9.17 -25.40 -1.84
C TYR A 172 10.68 -25.62 -1.97
N ALA A 173 11.47 -25.03 -1.07
CA ALA A 173 12.94 -25.07 -1.13
C ALA A 173 13.52 -26.49 -1.20
N ASP A 174 12.89 -27.45 -0.51
CA ASP A 174 13.36 -28.83 -0.40
C ASP A 174 12.53 -29.82 -1.24
N SER A 175 11.70 -29.33 -2.18
CA SER A 175 10.83 -30.19 -2.98
C SER A 175 10.91 -29.87 -4.48
N GLY A 176 11.29 -30.87 -5.27
CA GLY A 176 11.19 -30.85 -6.73
C GLY A 176 9.78 -31.08 -7.28
N GLN A 177 8.76 -31.05 -6.43
CA GLN A 177 7.35 -31.24 -6.79
C GLN A 177 6.50 -30.15 -6.15
N PRO A 178 5.46 -29.65 -6.84
CA PRO A 178 4.50 -28.77 -6.20
C PRO A 178 3.62 -29.59 -5.26
N ASP A 179 3.56 -29.22 -3.98
CA ASP A 179 2.63 -29.87 -3.05
C ASP A 179 1.20 -29.36 -3.36
N LEU A 180 0.26 -30.29 -3.54
CA LEU A 180 -1.17 -29.99 -3.49
C LEU A 180 -1.57 -29.95 -2.01
N VAL A 181 -1.37 -28.80 -1.36
CA VAL A 181 -1.57 -28.66 0.09
C VAL A 181 -3.06 -28.48 0.43
N SER A 182 -3.55 -29.23 1.42
CA SER A 182 -4.81 -28.96 2.12
C SER A 182 -4.60 -27.81 3.11
N VAL A 183 -5.54 -26.86 3.17
CA VAL A 183 -5.48 -25.52 3.81
C VAL A 183 -4.99 -25.48 5.28
N THR A 184 -4.86 -26.62 5.96
CA THR A 184 -4.54 -26.72 7.39
C THR A 184 -3.05 -26.87 7.73
N ASP A 185 -2.17 -27.18 6.77
CA ASP A 185 -0.71 -27.31 7.01
C ASP A 185 0.04 -26.12 6.39
N THR A 186 0.51 -25.17 7.21
CA THR A 186 1.22 -23.98 6.70
C THR A 186 2.68 -24.29 6.37
N LYS A 187 2.94 -24.66 5.12
CA LYS A 187 4.27 -24.62 4.49
C LYS A 187 4.29 -23.40 3.58
N LEU A 188 5.26 -22.50 3.75
CA LEU A 188 5.40 -21.31 2.89
C LEU A 188 6.11 -21.70 1.59
N GLY A 189 5.41 -21.58 0.46
CA GLY A 189 6.00 -21.75 -0.86
C GLY A 189 7.06 -20.68 -1.11
N ARG A 190 8.24 -21.07 -1.58
CA ARG A 190 9.33 -20.15 -1.97
C ARG A 190 8.98 -19.42 -3.26
N MET A 191 8.28 -20.10 -4.17
CA MET A 191 7.76 -19.53 -5.41
C MET A 191 6.35 -19.99 -5.70
N VAL A 192 5.64 -19.23 -6.53
CA VAL A 192 4.31 -19.56 -7.04
C VAL A 192 4.27 -19.42 -8.57
N SER A 193 3.61 -20.36 -9.24
CA SER A 193 3.34 -20.32 -10.68
C SER A 193 1.84 -20.28 -10.94
N LEU A 194 1.41 -19.39 -11.82
CA LEU A 194 0.04 -19.32 -12.33
C LEU A 194 -0.12 -20.22 -13.56
N VAL A 195 -1.02 -21.19 -13.51
CA VAL A 195 -1.34 -22.09 -14.63
C VAL A 195 -2.82 -22.05 -14.98
N PHE A 196 -3.15 -22.30 -16.25
CA PHE A 196 -4.51 -22.11 -16.77
C PHE A 196 -5.12 -23.41 -17.29
N GLY A 197 -6.44 -23.56 -17.10
CA GLY A 197 -7.26 -24.67 -17.62
C GLY A 197 -7.05 -26.01 -16.91
N ASN A 198 -5.81 -26.40 -16.63
CA ASN A 198 -5.48 -27.63 -15.89
C ASN A 198 -4.46 -27.31 -14.78
N ARG A 199 -4.77 -27.72 -13.54
CA ARG A 199 -3.88 -27.55 -12.38
C ARG A 199 -2.50 -28.21 -12.53
N CYS A 200 -2.35 -29.19 -13.43
CA CYS A 200 -1.08 -29.85 -13.75
C CYS A 200 -0.51 -29.43 -15.11
N ALA A 201 -0.96 -28.32 -15.68
CA ALA A 201 -0.32 -27.74 -16.86
C ALA A 201 1.13 -27.33 -16.52
N PRO A 202 2.08 -27.45 -17.47
CA PRO A 202 3.44 -26.95 -17.28
C PRO A 202 3.46 -25.47 -16.93
N ALA A 203 4.17 -25.11 -15.87
CA ALA A 203 4.36 -23.73 -15.46
C ALA A 203 5.22 -22.97 -16.49
N ARG A 204 4.79 -21.76 -16.85
CA ARG A 204 5.52 -20.82 -17.75
C ARG A 204 5.87 -19.50 -17.06
N ASN A 205 5.76 -19.48 -15.73
CA ASN A 205 6.11 -18.36 -14.85
C ASN A 205 6.48 -18.94 -13.48
N ALA A 206 7.26 -18.20 -12.71
CA ALA A 206 7.62 -18.52 -11.33
C ALA A 206 7.93 -17.22 -10.58
N LEU A 207 7.01 -16.77 -9.73
CA LEU A 207 7.17 -15.58 -8.90
C LEU A 207 7.70 -15.98 -7.53
N ILE A 208 8.78 -15.34 -7.08
CA ILE A 208 9.26 -15.49 -5.70
C ILE A 208 8.20 -14.91 -4.78
N VAL A 209 7.82 -15.65 -3.74
CA VAL A 209 6.83 -15.19 -2.77
C VAL A 209 7.51 -14.24 -1.77
N VAL A 210 7.16 -12.96 -1.84
CA VAL A 210 7.61 -11.95 -0.88
C VAL A 210 6.93 -12.19 0.47
N ASN A 211 7.71 -12.58 1.47
CA ASN A 211 7.25 -12.72 2.85
C ASN A 211 7.74 -11.53 3.67
N SER A 212 6.91 -10.48 3.72
CA SER A 212 7.19 -9.31 4.56
C SER A 212 7.24 -9.72 6.03
N GLN A 213 8.35 -9.37 6.68
CA GLN A 213 8.55 -9.64 8.10
C GLN A 213 7.67 -8.70 8.93
N VAL A 214 7.25 -9.18 10.10
CA VAL A 214 6.64 -8.32 11.11
C VAL A 214 7.81 -7.72 11.88
N PRO A 215 8.00 -6.39 11.91
CA PRO A 215 9.09 -5.80 12.67
C PRO A 215 8.93 -6.10 14.17
N GLU A 216 9.99 -6.53 14.84
CA GLU A 216 10.01 -6.62 16.30
C GLU A 216 9.93 -5.21 16.88
N ARG A 217 8.79 -4.87 17.49
CA ARG A 217 8.58 -3.57 18.12
C ARG A 217 8.12 -3.74 19.57
N PRO A 218 8.54 -2.85 20.48
CA PRO A 218 7.94 -2.75 21.80
C PRO A 218 6.41 -2.63 21.65
N LEU A 219 5.63 -3.20 22.58
CA LEU A 219 4.21 -2.91 22.68
C LEU A 219 4.03 -1.43 23.03
N ASP A 220 4.06 -0.58 22.02
CA ASP A 220 3.86 0.85 22.07
C ASP A 220 2.47 1.16 21.48
N SER A 221 1.73 2.04 22.14
CA SER A 221 0.46 2.59 21.66
C SER A 221 0.60 3.61 20.50
N ASN A 222 1.77 3.69 19.88
CA ASN A 222 2.07 4.62 18.81
C ASN A 222 1.66 4.02 17.47
N LEU A 223 0.89 4.80 16.73
CA LEU A 223 0.45 4.45 15.38
C LEU A 223 1.55 4.83 14.39
N HIS A 224 2.01 3.85 13.64
CA HIS A 224 3.05 3.99 12.64
C HIS A 224 2.45 4.30 11.28
N THR A 225 2.98 5.31 10.59
CA THR A 225 2.45 5.75 9.29
C THR A 225 3.52 5.76 8.21
N GLY A 226 3.24 5.05 7.11
CA GLY A 226 4.02 5.11 5.88
C GLY A 226 3.24 5.82 4.76
N VAL A 227 3.93 6.17 3.68
CA VAL A 227 3.34 6.80 2.48
C VAL A 227 3.82 6.08 1.23
N CYS A 228 2.88 5.72 0.36
CA CYS A 228 3.12 5.15 -0.95
C CYS A 228 2.93 6.22 -2.02
N VAL A 229 3.93 6.40 -2.87
CA VAL A 229 3.95 7.32 -4.00
C VAL A 229 4.06 6.51 -5.29
N LYS A 230 3.44 7.00 -6.36
CA LYS A 230 3.64 6.42 -7.70
C LYS A 230 5.06 6.65 -8.20
N PHE A 231 5.35 6.17 -9.40
CA PHE A 231 6.62 6.47 -10.05
C PHE A 231 6.88 7.96 -10.22
N LEU A 232 8.13 8.34 -10.05
CA LEU A 232 8.59 9.71 -10.23
C LEU A 232 9.04 9.90 -11.69
N SER A 233 8.40 10.85 -12.38
CA SER A 233 8.67 11.20 -13.78
C SER A 233 8.87 12.71 -13.89
N PHE A 234 10.14 13.13 -13.93
CA PHE A 234 10.55 14.53 -13.99
C PHE A 234 11.77 14.72 -14.92
N PRO A 235 11.69 14.30 -16.20
CA PRO A 235 12.85 14.28 -17.10
C PRO A 235 13.41 15.68 -17.38
N ASP A 236 12.51 16.67 -17.51
CA ASP A 236 12.86 18.04 -17.92
C ASP A 236 12.77 19.06 -16.77
N ARG A 237 12.63 18.58 -15.52
CA ARG A 237 12.36 19.46 -14.39
C ARG A 237 13.14 19.03 -13.15
N ASP A 238 13.98 19.93 -12.64
CA ASP A 238 14.56 19.79 -11.32
C ASP A 238 13.50 20.09 -10.25
N ILE A 239 13.15 19.08 -9.45
CA ILE A 239 12.20 19.18 -8.34
C ILE A 239 12.87 19.05 -6.98
N SER A 240 14.20 19.15 -6.91
CA SER A 240 14.98 18.84 -5.71
C SER A 240 14.54 19.65 -4.49
N GLU A 241 14.38 20.97 -4.60
CA GLU A 241 13.87 21.81 -3.49
C GLU A 241 12.45 21.44 -3.06
N ARG A 242 11.59 21.07 -4.01
CA ARG A 242 10.22 20.62 -3.71
C ARG A 242 10.22 19.30 -2.96
N MET A 243 11.11 18.37 -3.34
CA MET A 243 11.25 17.08 -2.65
C MET A 243 11.75 17.27 -1.22
N VAL A 244 12.73 18.16 -1.00
CA VAL A 244 13.21 18.46 0.36
C VAL A 244 12.09 19.05 1.21
N GLU A 245 11.35 20.05 0.70
CA GLU A 245 10.23 20.64 1.44
C GLU A 245 9.15 19.60 1.77
N TRP A 246 8.76 18.79 0.79
CA TRP A 246 7.69 17.81 0.95
C TRP A 246 8.09 16.66 1.89
N LEU A 247 9.29 16.09 1.74
CA LEU A 247 9.77 15.01 2.61
C LEU A 247 9.96 15.47 4.05
N GLU A 248 10.51 16.66 4.27
CA GLU A 248 10.62 17.22 5.63
C GLU A 248 9.24 17.54 6.23
N LEU A 249 8.28 17.99 5.43
CA LEU A 249 6.91 18.18 5.91
C LEU A 249 6.29 16.84 6.33
N LEU A 250 6.43 15.79 5.52
CA LEU A 250 5.94 14.44 5.87
C LEU A 250 6.59 13.91 7.14
N ARG A 251 7.90 14.12 7.33
CA ARG A 251 8.60 13.78 8.57
C ARG A 251 8.00 14.50 9.78
N LEU A 252 7.69 15.79 9.66
CA LEU A 252 7.05 16.57 10.73
C LEU A 252 5.62 16.10 11.02
N LEU A 253 4.91 15.60 10.00
CA LEU A 253 3.60 14.99 10.13
C LEU A 253 3.65 13.56 10.71
N GLY A 254 4.84 13.04 11.01
CA GLY A 254 5.04 11.73 11.63
C GLY A 254 5.06 10.57 10.65
N VAL A 255 5.35 10.81 9.38
CA VAL A 255 5.64 9.74 8.41
C VAL A 255 7.02 9.16 8.70
N GLU A 256 7.07 7.84 8.82
CA GLU A 256 8.30 7.10 9.10
C GLU A 256 8.99 6.59 7.84
N ARG A 257 8.22 6.30 6.79
CA ARG A 257 8.76 5.94 5.49
C ARG A 257 7.87 6.39 4.33
N VAL A 258 8.52 6.87 3.28
CA VAL A 258 7.97 7.12 1.97
C VAL A 258 8.52 6.07 1.02
N VAL A 259 7.66 5.40 0.27
CA VAL A 259 8.04 4.44 -0.78
C VAL A 259 7.67 5.04 -2.12
N ALA A 260 8.65 5.18 -3.00
CA ALA A 260 8.47 5.72 -4.34
C ALA A 260 9.20 4.84 -5.37
N PHE A 261 8.95 5.08 -6.66
CA PHE A 261 9.54 4.29 -7.73
C PHE A 261 10.31 5.17 -8.71
N ASP A 262 11.54 4.77 -9.02
CA ASP A 262 12.40 5.41 -10.02
C ASP A 262 12.30 4.65 -11.35
N ILE A 263 11.84 5.35 -12.38
CA ILE A 263 11.72 4.82 -13.75
C ILE A 263 12.83 5.31 -14.68
N GLY A 264 13.88 5.93 -14.14
CA GLY A 264 14.99 6.49 -14.91
C GLY A 264 14.70 7.85 -15.53
N GLU A 265 13.65 8.54 -15.07
CA GLU A 265 13.23 9.86 -15.56
C GLU A 265 13.45 10.96 -14.51
N LEU A 266 14.53 10.84 -13.73
CA LEU A 266 14.94 11.83 -12.74
C LEU A 266 16.18 12.60 -13.21
N THR A 267 16.22 13.90 -12.94
CA THR A 267 17.44 14.69 -13.15
C THR A 267 18.54 14.26 -12.17
N ALA A 268 19.81 14.46 -12.53
CA ALA A 268 20.93 14.12 -11.66
C ALA A 268 20.89 14.80 -10.28
N ASN A 269 20.37 16.04 -10.23
CA ASN A 269 20.18 16.76 -8.97
C ASN A 269 19.08 16.12 -8.12
N THR A 270 17.94 15.77 -8.73
CA THR A 270 16.85 15.09 -8.03
C THR A 270 17.30 13.73 -7.53
N SER A 271 17.97 12.91 -8.34
CA SER A 271 18.53 11.62 -7.91
C SER A 271 19.49 11.76 -6.72
N ARG A 272 20.40 12.74 -6.76
CA ARG A 272 21.31 13.04 -5.64
C ARG A 272 20.57 13.45 -4.37
N THR A 273 19.51 14.24 -4.52
CA THR A 273 18.67 14.67 -3.40
C THR A 273 17.95 13.51 -2.75
N LEU A 274 17.34 12.64 -3.56
CA LEU A 274 16.65 11.46 -3.07
C LEU A 274 17.62 10.46 -2.43
N ALA A 275 18.85 10.35 -2.95
CA ALA A 275 19.90 9.52 -2.36
C ALA A 275 20.23 9.90 -0.90
N HIS A 276 20.14 11.19 -0.54
CA HIS A 276 20.29 11.61 0.86
C HIS A 276 19.23 10.93 1.76
N TYR A 277 17.98 10.91 1.32
CA TYR A 277 16.86 10.33 2.06
C TYR A 277 16.82 8.79 2.01
N THR A 278 17.46 8.17 1.01
CA THR A 278 17.60 6.70 0.97
C THR A 278 18.75 6.21 1.82
N ASP A 279 19.91 6.87 1.72
CA ASP A 279 21.18 6.31 2.20
C ASP A 279 21.54 6.81 3.60
N VAL A 280 21.11 8.02 3.98
CA VAL A 280 21.51 8.65 5.25
C VAL A 280 20.49 8.41 6.36
N ASP A 281 19.20 8.64 6.08
CA ASP A 281 18.17 8.67 7.12
C ASP A 281 17.07 7.61 6.98
N GLY A 282 16.97 6.95 5.81
CA GLY A 282 16.00 5.88 5.55
C GLY A 282 14.54 6.31 5.51
N LEU A 283 14.25 7.61 5.42
CA LEU A 283 12.90 8.13 5.25
C LEU A 283 12.35 7.75 3.88
N LEU A 284 13.18 7.68 2.84
CA LEU A 284 12.76 7.32 1.49
C LEU A 284 13.26 5.91 1.12
N GLN A 285 12.36 5.08 0.61
CA GLN A 285 12.70 3.88 -0.12
C GLN A 285 12.39 4.12 -1.60
N LEU A 286 13.42 4.38 -2.39
CA LEU A 286 13.31 4.55 -3.83
C LEU A 286 13.56 3.22 -4.53
N ARG A 287 12.54 2.65 -5.17
CA ARG A 287 12.61 1.35 -5.83
C ARG A 287 12.80 1.53 -7.34
N PRO A 288 13.78 0.86 -7.99
CA PRO A 288 13.86 0.88 -9.44
C PRO A 288 12.63 0.18 -10.03
N HIS A 289 12.13 0.68 -11.16
CA HIS A 289 11.05 0.07 -11.91
C HIS A 289 11.17 0.36 -13.40
N ARG A 290 10.77 -0.59 -14.25
CA ARG A 290 10.66 -0.41 -15.69
C ARG A 290 9.20 -0.50 -16.13
N LEU A 291 8.74 0.54 -16.81
CA LEU A 291 7.42 0.57 -17.42
C LEU A 291 7.31 -0.53 -18.49
N LEU A 292 6.08 -1.03 -18.70
CA LEU A 292 5.77 -1.99 -19.76
C LEU A 292 5.71 -1.30 -21.12
N ASP A 293 6.49 -1.75 -22.10
CA ASP A 293 6.59 -1.12 -23.42
C ASP A 293 5.48 -1.56 -24.40
N GLU A 294 4.65 -2.54 -24.03
CA GLU A 294 3.65 -3.16 -24.90
C GLU A 294 2.42 -2.30 -25.23
N LEU A 295 2.27 -1.12 -24.61
CA LEU A 295 1.16 -0.19 -24.84
C LEU A 295 1.66 1.22 -25.22
N PRO A 296 2.48 1.39 -26.28
CA PRO A 296 3.11 2.67 -26.57
C PRO A 296 2.10 3.76 -26.99
N GLU A 297 0.99 3.37 -27.63
CA GLU A 297 -0.04 4.30 -28.12
C GLU A 297 -1.00 4.80 -27.02
N HIS A 298 -0.90 4.25 -25.80
CA HIS A 298 -1.82 4.53 -24.69
C HIS A 298 -1.08 4.85 -23.39
N TRP A 299 -0.15 5.80 -23.45
CA TRP A 299 0.62 6.26 -22.29
C TRP A 299 -0.25 6.50 -21.05
N ASP A 300 -1.37 7.22 -21.18
CA ASP A 300 -2.23 7.55 -20.03
C ASP A 300 -2.81 6.31 -19.35
N LEU A 301 -3.25 5.33 -20.13
CA LEU A 301 -3.77 4.07 -19.59
C LEU A 301 -2.64 3.28 -18.93
N ARG A 302 -1.49 3.18 -19.60
CA ARG A 302 -0.28 2.52 -19.07
C ARG A 302 0.12 3.14 -17.73
N ALA A 303 0.25 4.46 -17.68
CA ALA A 303 0.64 5.20 -16.49
C ALA A 303 -0.33 4.94 -15.33
N ARG A 304 -1.64 5.00 -15.57
CA ARG A 304 -2.67 4.74 -14.54
C ARG A 304 -2.65 3.30 -14.03
N LEU A 305 -2.47 2.32 -14.93
CA LEU A 305 -2.37 0.91 -14.53
C LEU A 305 -1.10 0.66 -13.71
N THR A 306 0.03 1.22 -14.12
CA THR A 306 1.29 1.13 -13.37
C THR A 306 1.19 1.80 -12.01
N GLU A 307 0.57 2.97 -11.94
CA GLU A 307 0.32 3.69 -10.70
C GLU A 307 -0.48 2.84 -9.70
N VAL A 308 -1.60 2.25 -10.13
CA VAL A 308 -2.39 1.34 -9.27
C VAL A 308 -1.56 0.12 -8.85
N LEU A 309 -0.80 -0.47 -9.77
CA LEU A 309 0.05 -1.62 -9.46
C LEU A 309 1.12 -1.29 -8.40
N MET A 310 1.76 -0.12 -8.50
CA MET A 310 2.78 0.35 -7.56
C MET A 310 2.23 0.62 -6.17
N TYR A 311 1.04 1.20 -6.06
CA TYR A 311 0.41 1.38 -4.75
C TYR A 311 0.12 0.05 -4.07
N ASN A 312 -0.22 -0.98 -4.83
CA ASN A 312 -0.46 -2.31 -4.28
C ASN A 312 0.84 -3.06 -3.97
N ASP A 313 1.92 -2.91 -4.76
CA ASP A 313 3.26 -3.40 -4.37
C ASP A 313 3.70 -2.78 -3.05
N CYS A 314 3.55 -1.45 -2.91
CA CYS A 314 3.85 -0.75 -1.67
C CYS A 314 2.98 -1.25 -0.51
N LEU A 315 1.67 -1.40 -0.70
CA LEU A 315 0.76 -1.95 0.31
C LEU A 315 1.25 -3.31 0.82
N TYR A 316 1.46 -4.28 -0.08
CA TYR A 316 1.78 -5.65 0.32
C TYR A 316 3.18 -5.79 0.92
N ARG A 317 4.15 -4.97 0.50
CA ARG A 317 5.47 -4.94 1.13
C ARG A 317 5.44 -4.42 2.56
N ASN A 318 4.57 -3.44 2.82
CA ASN A 318 4.60 -2.66 4.06
C ASN A 318 3.40 -2.93 4.99
N MET A 319 2.52 -3.87 4.66
CA MET A 319 1.28 -4.13 5.41
C MET A 319 1.47 -4.59 6.86
N TYR A 320 2.64 -5.11 7.22
CA TYR A 320 2.99 -5.45 8.61
C TYR A 320 3.88 -4.40 9.27
N GLU A 321 4.35 -3.43 8.49
CA GLU A 321 5.26 -2.40 8.98
C GLU A 321 4.50 -1.16 9.46
N PHE A 322 3.40 -0.77 8.83
CA PHE A 322 2.66 0.42 9.25
C PHE A 322 1.25 0.09 9.67
N ASP A 323 0.74 0.82 10.67
CA ASP A 323 -0.67 0.78 11.06
C ASP A 323 -1.55 1.49 10.04
N TYR A 324 -0.99 2.51 9.37
CA TYR A 324 -1.63 3.23 8.28
C TYR A 324 -0.67 3.53 7.14
N LEU A 325 -1.16 3.42 5.91
CA LEU A 325 -0.47 3.79 4.68
C LEU A 325 -1.22 4.90 3.97
N GLY A 326 -0.57 6.05 3.79
CA GLY A 326 -1.06 7.09 2.89
C GLY A 326 -0.78 6.74 1.43
N VAL A 327 -1.72 7.04 0.54
CA VAL A 327 -1.51 6.97 -0.92
C VAL A 327 -1.74 8.37 -1.46
N PHE A 328 -0.67 9.06 -1.90
CA PHE A 328 -0.75 10.39 -2.49
C PHE A 328 0.52 10.77 -3.27
N ASP A 329 0.41 11.81 -4.11
CA ASP A 329 1.44 12.34 -5.01
C ASP A 329 2.39 13.34 -4.30
N VAL A 330 3.53 13.67 -4.92
CA VAL A 330 4.55 14.58 -4.34
C VAL A 330 4.12 16.06 -4.27
N ASP A 331 2.99 16.41 -4.87
CA ASP A 331 2.35 17.72 -4.77
C ASP A 331 1.10 17.70 -3.88
N GLU A 332 0.88 16.61 -3.14
CA GLU A 332 -0.25 16.41 -2.25
C GLU A 332 0.21 16.20 -0.81
N VAL A 333 -0.56 16.71 0.15
CA VAL A 333 -0.33 16.42 1.57
C VAL A 333 -1.66 16.36 2.31
N ILE A 334 -1.88 15.31 3.09
CA ILE A 334 -2.97 15.29 4.06
C ILE A 334 -2.52 16.18 5.22
N MET A 335 -3.21 17.29 5.44
CA MET A 335 -2.83 18.29 6.43
C MET A 335 -3.79 18.19 7.64
N PRO A 336 -3.30 17.81 8.83
CA PRO A 336 -4.08 17.89 10.05
C PRO A 336 -4.45 19.33 10.39
N LEU A 337 -5.68 19.55 10.86
CA LEU A 337 -6.21 20.88 11.16
C LEU A 337 -6.47 21.07 12.65
N GLY A 338 -6.71 22.33 13.03
CA GLY A 338 -7.01 22.70 14.41
C GLY A 338 -5.83 22.42 15.35
N LYS A 339 -6.07 21.63 16.41
CA LYS A 339 -5.06 21.30 17.43
C LYS A 339 -4.18 20.09 17.05
N LEU A 340 -4.49 19.41 15.96
CA LEU A 340 -3.77 18.22 15.50
C LEU A 340 -2.52 18.66 14.74
N LEU A 341 -1.36 18.11 15.11
CA LEU A 341 -0.06 18.48 14.56
C LEU A 341 0.59 17.37 13.72
N ASN A 342 0.09 16.14 13.75
CA ASN A 342 0.65 15.01 13.01
C ASN A 342 -0.41 13.93 12.80
N TYR A 343 -0.09 12.95 11.95
CA TYR A 343 -0.99 11.84 11.63
C TYR A 343 -1.30 10.99 12.84
N LYS A 344 -0.37 10.79 13.76
CA LYS A 344 -0.64 10.08 15.02
C LYS A 344 -1.77 10.72 15.81
N MET A 345 -1.73 12.03 16.04
CA MET A 345 -2.80 12.75 16.76
C MET A 345 -4.12 12.66 15.98
N GLN A 346 -4.06 12.84 14.66
CA GLN A 346 -5.23 12.80 13.79
C GLN A 346 -5.89 11.42 13.78
N LEU A 347 -5.13 10.35 13.62
CA LEU A 347 -5.62 8.98 13.65
C LEU A 347 -6.18 8.61 15.02
N LYS A 348 -5.54 9.04 16.12
CA LYS A 348 -6.08 8.84 17.47
C LYS A 348 -7.44 9.52 17.65
N GLU A 349 -7.59 10.75 17.17
CA GLU A 349 -8.88 11.47 17.20
C GLU A 349 -9.94 10.81 16.30
N LEU A 350 -9.57 10.33 15.12
CA LEU A 350 -10.51 9.66 14.21
C LEU A 350 -10.99 8.32 14.78
N LEU A 351 -10.10 7.56 15.41
CA LEU A 351 -10.43 6.30 16.08
C LEU A 351 -11.35 6.49 17.30
N THR A 352 -11.28 7.62 17.99
CA THR A 352 -12.19 7.90 19.12
C THR A 352 -13.57 8.35 18.67
N ILE A 353 -13.66 9.04 17.52
CA ILE A 353 -14.94 9.53 16.98
C ILE A 353 -15.74 8.41 16.28
N ASP A 354 -15.08 7.42 15.68
CA ASP A 354 -15.75 6.35 14.95
C ASP A 354 -16.26 5.22 15.85
N VAL A 355 -17.20 5.56 16.74
CA VAL A 355 -17.76 4.62 17.74
C VAL A 355 -18.64 3.51 17.13
N ASN A 356 -19.07 3.66 15.88
CA ASN A 356 -20.00 2.75 15.22
C ASN A 356 -19.29 1.61 14.47
N CYS A 357 -17.96 1.64 14.39
CA CYS A 357 -17.21 0.62 13.71
C CYS A 357 -16.02 0.15 14.53
N SER A 358 -15.84 -1.16 14.63
CA SER A 358 -14.67 -1.74 15.32
C SER A 358 -13.37 -1.46 14.57
N ALA A 359 -13.42 -1.34 13.24
CA ALA A 359 -12.27 -0.95 12.42
C ALA A 359 -12.68 -0.47 11.02
N ARG A 360 -12.07 0.63 10.57
CA ARG A 360 -12.21 1.18 9.22
C ARG A 360 -11.10 0.70 8.30
N THR A 361 -11.46 0.56 7.03
CA THR A 361 -10.47 0.36 5.97
C THR A 361 -9.60 1.56 5.75
N SER A 362 -10.15 2.77 5.84
CA SER A 362 -9.45 4.00 5.48
C SER A 362 -10.13 5.24 6.06
N PHE A 363 -9.32 6.27 6.31
CA PHE A 363 -9.78 7.63 6.58
C PHE A 363 -9.43 8.49 5.37
N CYS A 364 -10.45 9.01 4.69
CA CYS A 364 -10.31 9.72 3.41
C CYS A 364 -10.57 11.21 3.58
N PHE A 365 -9.70 12.02 3.00
CA PHE A 365 -9.65 13.46 3.17
C PHE A 365 -10.02 14.14 1.87
N ARG A 366 -10.91 15.12 1.97
CA ARG A 366 -11.38 15.89 0.81
C ARG A 366 -10.26 16.76 0.25
N ASN A 367 -10.14 16.73 -1.08
CA ASN A 367 -9.22 17.56 -1.83
C ASN A 367 -9.59 19.04 -1.70
N VAL A 368 -8.58 19.89 -1.54
CA VAL A 368 -8.67 21.31 -1.83
C VAL A 368 -7.42 21.79 -2.56
N TYR A 369 -7.63 22.57 -3.62
CA TYR A 369 -6.56 23.08 -4.45
C TYR A 369 -5.87 24.30 -3.83
N PHE A 370 -4.54 24.28 -3.81
CA PHE A 370 -3.65 25.43 -3.66
C PHE A 370 -3.14 25.78 -5.06
N PRO A 371 -3.83 26.68 -5.79
CA PRO A 371 -3.63 26.85 -7.22
C PRO A 371 -2.27 27.46 -7.55
N LYS A 372 -1.62 26.97 -8.60
CA LYS A 372 -0.41 27.58 -9.19
C LYS A 372 -0.66 28.99 -9.73
N GLU A 373 -1.90 29.27 -10.10
CA GLU A 373 -2.36 30.54 -10.66
C GLU A 373 -2.44 31.65 -9.61
N LEU A 374 -2.62 31.28 -8.34
CA LEU A 374 -2.64 32.25 -7.25
C LEU A 374 -1.21 32.54 -6.79
N ALA A 375 -0.91 33.83 -6.65
CA ALA A 375 0.43 34.28 -6.30
C ALA A 375 0.85 33.77 -4.91
N PRO A 376 2.12 33.37 -4.73
CA PRO A 376 2.67 33.10 -3.41
C PRO A 376 2.61 34.36 -2.52
N ASP A 377 2.57 34.15 -1.21
CA ASP A 377 2.69 35.25 -0.25
C ASP A 377 4.11 35.82 -0.27
N PRO A 378 4.31 37.10 -0.64
CA PRO A 378 5.64 37.70 -0.80
C PRO A 378 6.41 37.84 0.52
N LEU A 379 5.74 37.72 1.68
CA LEU A 379 6.37 37.79 3.00
C LEU A 379 6.94 36.43 3.46
N LEU A 380 6.68 35.36 2.68
CA LEU A 380 7.13 34.01 2.98
C LEU A 380 8.34 33.63 2.10
N PRO A 381 9.20 32.69 2.56
CA PRO A 381 10.36 32.26 1.80
C PRO A 381 9.97 31.63 0.46
N GLN A 382 10.26 32.31 -0.65
CA GLN A 382 9.79 31.93 -2.00
C GLN A 382 10.40 30.62 -2.52
N GLN A 383 11.56 30.22 -1.99
CA GLN A 383 12.20 28.96 -2.35
C GLN A 383 11.46 27.72 -1.78
N PHE A 384 10.54 27.93 -0.83
CA PHE A 384 9.70 26.87 -0.26
C PHE A 384 8.29 26.99 -0.82
N TYR A 385 7.97 26.10 -1.75
CA TYR A 385 6.78 26.20 -2.58
C TYR A 385 5.49 26.09 -1.75
N MET A 386 5.34 25.02 -0.94
CA MET A 386 4.15 24.83 -0.11
C MET A 386 4.04 25.89 0.99
N LEU A 387 5.16 26.30 1.60
CA LEU A 387 5.19 27.36 2.61
C LEU A 387 4.85 28.74 2.05
N SER A 388 5.13 29.01 0.77
CA SER A 388 4.82 30.30 0.15
C SER A 388 3.42 30.35 -0.47
N HIS A 389 2.86 29.20 -0.88
CA HIS A 389 1.51 29.11 -1.46
C HIS A 389 0.49 28.79 -0.36
N VAL A 390 0.03 29.83 0.35
CA VAL A 390 -0.93 29.74 1.47
C VAL A 390 -2.32 30.29 1.12
N THR A 391 -2.64 30.35 -0.18
CA THR A 391 -3.97 30.73 -0.66
C THR A 391 -4.53 29.55 -1.45
N ARG A 392 -5.73 29.11 -1.10
CA ARG A 392 -6.42 27.99 -1.72
C ARG A 392 -7.78 28.41 -2.29
N VAL A 393 -8.34 27.60 -3.17
CA VAL A 393 -9.75 27.75 -3.56
C VAL A 393 -10.65 27.66 -2.32
N ALA A 394 -11.80 28.30 -2.35
CA ALA A 394 -12.68 28.40 -1.18
C ALA A 394 -13.22 27.03 -0.74
N ASP A 395 -13.68 26.24 -1.72
CA ASP A 395 -14.42 25.00 -1.50
C ASP A 395 -13.55 23.76 -1.73
N HIS A 396 -13.76 22.76 -0.88
CA HIS A 396 -13.24 21.41 -1.09
C HIS A 396 -14.02 20.70 -2.19
N LEU A 397 -13.39 19.75 -2.87
CA LEU A 397 -14.08 18.83 -3.77
C LEU A 397 -15.02 17.87 -3.00
N ASP A 398 -15.90 17.20 -3.73
CA ASP A 398 -16.78 16.17 -3.16
C ASP A 398 -15.98 15.03 -2.50
N ALA A 399 -16.61 14.37 -1.52
CA ALA A 399 -16.01 13.23 -0.80
C ALA A 399 -15.62 12.04 -1.68
N ASN A 400 -16.07 12.00 -2.94
CA ASN A 400 -15.72 10.96 -3.90
C ASN A 400 -14.79 11.46 -5.02
N SER A 401 -14.34 12.71 -4.97
CA SER A 401 -13.57 13.35 -6.05
C SER A 401 -12.17 13.72 -5.61
N ALA A 402 -11.19 13.10 -6.26
CA ALA A 402 -9.76 13.33 -6.04
C ALA A 402 -9.29 13.29 -4.57
N ILE A 403 -10.03 12.56 -3.72
CA ILE A 403 -9.68 12.34 -2.31
C ILE A 403 -8.38 11.55 -2.19
N LYS A 404 -7.76 11.63 -1.02
CA LYS A 404 -6.64 10.76 -0.62
C LYS A 404 -6.89 10.22 0.76
N CYS A 405 -6.42 9.02 1.04
CA CYS A 405 -6.74 8.34 2.28
C CYS A 405 -5.49 7.85 3.02
N LEU A 406 -5.63 7.75 4.34
CA LEU A 406 -4.79 6.91 5.19
C LEU A 406 -5.47 5.54 5.31
N HIS A 407 -4.91 4.54 4.65
CA HIS A 407 -5.44 3.17 4.58
C HIS A 407 -4.94 2.33 5.75
N ASN A 408 -5.82 1.57 6.40
CA ASN A 408 -5.45 0.55 7.37
C ASN A 408 -5.09 -0.74 6.61
N PRO A 409 -3.80 -1.13 6.56
CA PRO A 409 -3.37 -2.26 5.76
C PRO A 409 -3.71 -3.60 6.43
N ASN A 410 -4.29 -3.65 7.63
CA ASN A 410 -4.83 -4.91 8.15
C ASN A 410 -6.07 -5.38 7.39
N TYR A 411 -6.80 -4.45 6.75
CA TYR A 411 -8.09 -4.72 6.14
C TYR A 411 -8.13 -4.50 4.64
N VAL A 412 -7.40 -3.51 4.12
CA VAL A 412 -7.39 -3.17 2.69
C VAL A 412 -6.61 -4.21 1.90
N THR A 413 -7.19 -4.73 0.82
CA THR A 413 -6.52 -5.70 -0.06
C THR A 413 -6.31 -5.16 -1.48
N LEU A 414 -6.94 -4.04 -1.84
CA LEU A 414 -6.70 -3.36 -3.11
C LEU A 414 -6.89 -1.86 -2.94
N THR A 415 -5.86 -1.08 -3.25
CA THR A 415 -5.89 0.39 -3.24
C THR A 415 -5.97 0.96 -4.66
N HIS A 416 -6.67 2.09 -4.80
CA HIS A 416 -6.55 3.03 -5.92
C HIS A 416 -5.83 4.29 -5.44
N ASN A 417 -5.42 5.16 -6.36
CA ASN A 417 -4.88 6.49 -6.05
C ASN A 417 -5.80 7.37 -5.17
N HIS A 418 -7.08 7.02 -5.02
CA HIS A 418 -8.05 7.85 -4.31
C HIS A 418 -8.69 7.15 -3.12
N PHE A 419 -9.03 5.87 -3.23
CA PHE A 419 -9.83 5.15 -2.24
C PHE A 419 -9.52 3.64 -2.25
N PRO A 420 -9.86 2.89 -1.18
CA PRO A 420 -9.75 1.44 -1.22
C PRO A 420 -10.79 0.85 -2.19
N LEU A 421 -10.35 -0.02 -3.10
CA LEU A 421 -11.22 -0.74 -4.05
C LEU A 421 -11.75 -2.04 -3.46
N HIS A 422 -10.98 -2.70 -2.60
CA HIS A 422 -11.37 -3.94 -1.96
C HIS A 422 -10.78 -4.08 -0.55
N TRP A 423 -11.53 -4.72 0.33
CA TRP A 423 -11.15 -4.95 1.72
C TRP A 423 -11.90 -6.14 2.32
N ARG A 424 -11.48 -6.55 3.53
CA ARG A 424 -12.14 -7.60 4.31
C ARG A 424 -12.41 -7.18 5.75
N ALA A 425 -13.42 -7.81 6.35
CA ALA A 425 -13.70 -7.81 7.79
C ALA A 425 -13.63 -6.44 8.49
N SER A 426 -14.13 -5.39 7.84
CA SER A 426 -14.09 -4.00 8.32
C SER A 426 -15.18 -3.15 7.67
N CYS A 427 -15.47 -2.00 8.25
CA CYS A 427 -16.34 -1.01 7.61
C CYS A 427 -15.60 -0.30 6.48
N GLY A 428 -16.35 0.14 5.47
CA GLY A 428 -15.81 0.93 4.36
C GLY A 428 -15.18 2.26 4.83
N ALA A 429 -14.54 2.94 3.89
CA ALA A 429 -13.80 4.16 4.17
C ALA A 429 -14.68 5.25 4.81
N MET A 430 -14.09 6.05 5.69
CA MET A 430 -14.74 7.18 6.32
C MET A 430 -14.35 8.48 5.62
N ASP A 431 -15.35 9.28 5.23
CA ASP A 431 -15.15 10.68 4.83
C ASP A 431 -14.82 11.51 6.07
N VAL A 432 -13.59 12.01 6.14
CA VAL A 432 -13.10 12.76 7.29
C VAL A 432 -13.66 14.18 7.23
N PRO A 433 -14.24 14.69 8.34
CA PRO A 433 -14.68 16.07 8.40
C PRO A 433 -13.56 17.05 8.07
N VAL A 434 -13.82 18.00 7.16
CA VAL A 434 -12.84 19.01 6.70
C VAL A 434 -12.31 19.94 7.79
N ARG A 435 -12.85 19.88 9.01
CA ARG A 435 -12.32 20.58 10.20
C ARG A 435 -11.20 19.82 10.92
N THR A 436 -11.08 18.51 10.65
CA THR A 436 -10.12 17.60 11.29
C THR A 436 -8.87 17.42 10.42
N GLY A 437 -9.06 17.41 9.10
CA GLY A 437 -7.99 17.32 8.13
C GLY A 437 -8.51 17.59 6.73
N GLN A 438 -7.59 17.95 5.84
CA GLN A 438 -7.88 18.15 4.42
C GLN A 438 -6.73 17.61 3.59
N MET A 439 -7.03 17.15 2.37
CA MET A 439 -6.00 16.84 1.39
C MET A 439 -5.68 18.12 0.64
N GLN A 440 -4.49 18.68 0.81
CA GLN A 440 -4.02 19.87 0.12
C GLN A 440 -3.32 19.46 -1.19
N HIS A 441 -3.78 20.00 -2.31
CA HIS A 441 -3.23 19.70 -3.63
C HIS A 441 -2.60 20.93 -4.27
N TYR A 442 -1.28 20.95 -4.40
CA TYR A 442 -0.49 22.09 -4.85
C TYR A 442 -0.27 22.08 -6.37
N ARG A 443 -1.33 22.34 -7.13
CA ARG A 443 -1.35 22.25 -8.60
C ARG A 443 -2.35 23.21 -9.26
N HIS A 444 -2.45 23.15 -10.58
CA HIS A 444 -3.50 23.85 -11.35
C HIS A 444 -4.89 23.31 -10.98
N VAL A 445 -5.87 24.21 -10.90
CA VAL A 445 -7.28 23.84 -10.73
C VAL A 445 -7.84 23.21 -12.00
N ASP A 446 -8.81 22.31 -11.83
CA ASP A 446 -9.54 21.73 -12.98
C ASP A 446 -10.60 22.70 -13.53
N ASP A 447 -11.10 23.60 -12.67
CA ASP A 447 -12.10 24.63 -13.01
C ASP A 447 -11.55 26.03 -12.70
N LEU A 448 -11.33 26.82 -13.74
CA LEU A 448 -10.77 28.17 -13.63
C LEU A 448 -11.72 29.16 -12.92
N GLU A 449 -13.03 28.89 -12.87
CA GLU A 449 -13.98 29.76 -12.14
C GLU A 449 -13.66 29.78 -10.64
N THR A 450 -13.13 28.68 -10.09
CA THR A 450 -12.77 28.56 -8.67
C THR A 450 -11.61 29.47 -8.24
N LEU A 451 -10.89 30.07 -9.20
CA LEU A 451 -9.84 31.06 -8.90
C LEU A 451 -10.40 32.40 -8.45
N THR A 452 -11.69 32.67 -8.70
CA THR A 452 -12.33 33.94 -8.34
C THR A 452 -13.65 33.73 -7.60
N HIS A 453 -14.37 32.62 -7.85
CA HIS A 453 -15.70 32.36 -7.32
C HIS A 453 -15.88 30.92 -6.82
N PRO A 454 -16.17 30.71 -5.51
CA PRO A 454 -16.12 31.72 -4.45
C PRO A 454 -14.69 32.27 -4.25
N THR A 455 -14.59 33.42 -3.61
CA THR A 455 -13.29 34.09 -3.43
C THR A 455 -12.29 33.17 -2.71
N PRO A 456 -11.08 32.96 -3.27
CA PRO A 456 -10.05 32.16 -2.64
C PRO A 456 -9.77 32.57 -1.20
N VAL A 457 -9.42 31.59 -0.38
CA VAL A 457 -9.27 31.74 1.07
C VAL A 457 -7.81 31.56 1.43
N ARG A 458 -7.31 32.41 2.34
CA ARG A 458 -6.01 32.21 2.96
C ARG A 458 -6.08 31.03 3.93
N ASP A 459 -5.19 30.07 3.74
CA ASP A 459 -5.01 28.90 4.60
C ASP A 459 -3.54 28.81 5.02
N ASP A 460 -3.24 29.33 6.20
CA ASP A 460 -1.91 29.41 6.76
C ASP A 460 -1.58 28.24 7.71
N ASN A 461 -2.36 27.16 7.65
CA ASN A 461 -2.23 26.04 8.59
C ASN A 461 -0.86 25.35 8.52
N ILE A 462 -0.21 25.35 7.35
CA ILE A 462 1.17 24.87 7.18
C ILE A 462 2.19 25.69 7.98
N LEU A 463 1.90 26.97 8.28
CA LEU A 463 2.84 27.86 8.98
C LEU A 463 3.09 27.45 10.43
N ARG A 464 2.25 26.59 11.01
CA ARG A 464 2.50 25.94 12.30
C ARG A 464 3.80 25.13 12.30
N PHE A 465 4.22 24.63 11.13
CA PHE A 465 5.46 23.88 10.94
C PHE A 465 6.62 24.72 10.43
N ARG A 466 6.38 25.98 10.01
CA ARG A 466 7.34 26.85 9.31
C ARG A 466 8.73 26.83 9.93
N ARG A 467 8.84 27.05 11.24
CA ARG A 467 10.15 27.16 11.91
C ARG A 467 10.96 25.88 11.79
N GLN A 468 10.33 24.73 12.01
CA GLN A 468 11.02 23.44 11.98
C GLN A 468 11.26 22.99 10.54
N LEU A 469 10.28 23.19 9.65
CA LEU A 469 10.39 22.85 8.23
C LEU A 469 11.55 23.61 7.58
N LEU A 470 11.60 24.94 7.75
CA LEU A 470 12.73 25.74 7.25
C LEU A 470 14.06 25.28 7.82
N ARG A 471 14.12 24.98 9.12
CA ARG A 471 15.36 24.54 9.77
C ARG A 471 15.85 23.23 9.16
N ASN A 472 14.98 22.23 9.06
CA ASN A 472 15.33 20.91 8.53
C ASN A 472 15.72 21.00 7.06
N SER A 473 14.89 21.63 6.24
CA SER A 473 15.15 21.70 4.80
C SER A 473 16.43 22.47 4.49
N LEU A 474 16.70 23.59 5.19
CA LEU A 474 17.96 24.31 5.02
C LEU A 474 19.18 23.51 5.51
N ASP A 475 19.00 22.58 6.44
CA ASP A 475 20.07 21.67 6.85
C ASP A 475 20.43 20.70 5.74
N VAL A 476 19.42 20.08 5.12
CA VAL A 476 19.59 19.24 3.94
C VAL A 476 20.23 20.02 2.79
N HIS A 477 19.80 21.27 2.54
CA HIS A 477 20.40 22.12 1.51
C HIS A 477 21.90 22.38 1.76
N ARG A 478 22.30 22.62 3.02
CA ARG A 478 23.72 22.77 3.39
C ARG A 478 24.50 21.47 3.17
N THR A 479 23.94 20.32 3.59
CA THR A 479 24.57 19.01 3.40
C THR A 479 24.75 18.66 1.92
N LEU A 480 23.81 19.06 1.06
CA LEU A 480 23.88 18.86 -0.39
C LEU A 480 24.69 19.94 -1.12
N GLY A 481 25.19 20.96 -0.41
CA GLY A 481 26.03 22.03 -0.97
C GLY A 481 25.27 23.02 -1.87
N TRP A 482 23.98 23.24 -1.65
CA TRP A 482 23.17 24.18 -2.43
C TRP A 482 23.34 25.64 -1.99
N THR A 483 23.82 25.86 -0.76
CA THR A 483 23.98 27.19 -0.14
C THR A 483 25.19 27.27 0.76
#